data_AF-A0A7S9Q0I3-F1
#
_entry.id   AF-A0A7S9Q0I3-F1
#
_cell.length_a   1.000
_cell.length_b   1.000
_cell.length_c   1.000
_cell.angle_alpha   90.00
_cell.angle_beta   90.00
_cell.angle_gamma   90.00
#
_symmetry.space_group_name_H-M   'P 1'
#
loop_
_entity.id
_entity.type
_entity.pdbx_description
1 polymer ?
#
loop_
_entity_poly.entity_id
_entity_poly.type
_entity_poly.pdbx_seq_one_letter_code
_entity_poly.pdbx_strand_id
1 'polypeptide(L)' 'MDGVITAYNKQRGFGLISQYLVIESIYFDIADCKAKGLYVGSSVQFDIAITKKGRVAKNIMGVPKLKRSFRSVV' A
#
# COMPACT_ATOMS: atom_id res chain seq x y z
N MET A 1 -8.93 -2.80 4.14
CA MET A 1 -7.76 -3.56 4.62
C MET A 1 -6.56 -2.64 4.70
N ASP A 2 -5.66 -2.87 5.65
CA ASP A 2 -4.40 -2.15 5.80
C ASP A 2 -3.21 -3.04 5.40
N GLY A 3 -2.13 -2.40 4.95
CA GLY A 3 -0.91 -3.11 4.56
C GLY A 3 0.24 -2.15 4.27
N VAL A 4 1.36 -2.72 3.85
CA VAL A 4 2.59 -1.99 3.52
C VAL A 4 3.03 -2.37 2.11
N ILE A 5 3.40 -1.38 1.30
CA ILE A 5 4.01 -1.63 0.00
C ILE A 5 5.38 -2.25 0.21
N THR A 6 5.59 -3.48 -0.24
CA THR A 6 6.86 -4.21 -0.10
C THR A 6 7.66 -4.22 -1.40
N ALA A 7 6.99 -4.13 -2.54
CA ALA A 7 7.62 -4.00 -3.85
C ALA A 7 6.84 -3.01 -4.70
N TYR A 8 7.55 -2.15 -5.44
CA TYR A 8 6.92 -1.21 -6.37
C TYR A 8 7.84 -0.92 -7.56
N ASN A 9 7.40 -1.31 -8.76
CA ASN A 9 8.04 -0.91 -10.00
C ASN A 9 7.40 0.38 -10.50
N LYS A 10 8.00 1.53 -10.16
CA LYS A 10 7.47 2.85 -10.53
C LYS A 10 7.41 3.07 -12.05
N GLN A 11 8.33 2.50 -12.82
CA GLN A 11 8.32 2.63 -14.28
C GLN A 11 7.14 1.89 -14.92
N ARG A 12 6.82 0.69 -14.41
CA ARG A 12 5.71 -0.13 -14.93
C ARG A 12 4.37 0.12 -14.23
N GLY A 13 4.37 0.81 -13.10
CA GLY A 13 3.15 1.22 -12.40
C GLY A 13 2.48 0.15 -11.56
N PHE A 14 3.17 -0.92 -11.14
CA PHE A 14 2.55 -1.95 -10.30
C PHE A 14 3.48 -2.42 -9.18
N GLY A 15 2.91 -3.13 -8.21
CA GLY A 15 3.66 -3.64 -7.08
C GLY A 15 2.89 -4.64 -6.22
N LEU A 16 3.41 -4.84 -5.02
CA LEU A 16 2.89 -5.77 -4.02
C LEU A 16 2.67 -5.05 -2.67
N ILE A 17 1.56 -5.40 -2.03
CA ILE A 17 1.21 -4.99 -0.66
C ILE A 17 1.24 -6.22 0.22
N SER A 18 1.96 -6.16 1.34
CA SER A 18 1.92 -7.17 2.39
C SER A 18 0.99 -6.72 3.52
N GLN A 19 0.23 -7.65 4.07
CA GLN A 19 -0.68 -7.43 5.18
C GLN A 19 -0.21 -8.23 6.40
N TYR A 20 -0.39 -7.68 7.60
CA TYR A 20 -0.05 -8.38 8.83
C TYR A 20 -0.91 -9.64 8.98
N LEU A 21 -0.28 -10.78 9.32
CA LEU A 21 -0.88 -12.13 9.41
C LEU A 21 -1.34 -12.76 8.08
N VAL A 22 -1.11 -12.12 6.94
CA VAL A 22 -1.34 -12.72 5.62
C VAL A 22 0.00 -13.00 4.96
N ILE A 23 0.30 -14.28 4.74
CA ILE A 23 1.56 -14.72 4.14
C ILE A 23 1.64 -14.27 2.67
N GLU A 24 0.50 -14.24 1.98
CA GLU A 24 0.42 -13.91 0.56
C GLU A 24 0.42 -12.40 0.34
N SER A 25 1.27 -11.94 -0.59
CA SER A 25 1.30 -10.54 -1.01
C SER A 25 0.20 -10.26 -2.03
N ILE A 26 -0.40 -9.07 -1.94
CA ILE A 26 -1.52 -8.66 -2.77
C ILE A 26 -1.01 -7.75 -3.89
N TYR A 27 -1.35 -8.09 -5.13
CA TYR A 27 -1.02 -7.29 -6.30
C TYR A 27 -1.76 -5.95 -6.29
N PHE A 28 -1.09 -4.87 -6.70
CA PHE A 28 -1.73 -3.61 -7.00
C PHE A 28 -1.23 -2.97 -8.29
N ASP A 29 -2.09 -2.15 -8.90
CA ASP A 29 -1.79 -1.29 -10.03
C ASP A 29 -1.94 0.18 -9.62
N ILE A 30 -1.08 1.06 -10.16
CA ILE A 30 -1.13 2.50 -9.88
C ILE A 30 -2.42 3.14 -10.37
N ALA A 31 -3.08 2.57 -11.39
CA ALA A 31 -4.39 3.04 -11.84
C ALA A 31 -5.45 2.96 -10.73
N ASP A 32 -5.27 2.05 -9.76
CA ASP A 32 -6.15 1.89 -8.61
C ASP A 32 -5.70 2.69 -7.38
N CYS A 33 -4.57 3.41 -7.47
CA CYS A 33 -4.04 4.27 -6.42
C CYS A 33 -4.57 5.69 -6.54
N LYS A 34 -5.29 6.13 -5.51
CA LYS A 34 -5.75 7.54 -5.38
C LYS A 34 -4.69 8.45 -4.80
N ALA A 35 -3.68 7.88 -4.12
CA ALA A 35 -2.60 8.61 -3.49
C ALA A 35 -1.42 8.83 -4.45
N LYS A 36 -0.91 10.07 -4.49
CA LYS A 36 0.36 10.40 -5.16
C LYS A 36 1.52 10.14 -4.23
N GLY A 37 2.65 9.70 -4.78
CA GLY A 37 3.90 9.56 -4.02
C GLY A 37 3.97 8.30 -3.15
N LEU A 38 3.35 7.20 -3.56
CA LEU A 38 3.56 5.89 -2.92
C LEU A 38 4.96 5.35 -3.23
N TYR A 39 5.59 4.74 -2.23
CA TYR A 39 6.89 4.10 -2.31
C TYR A 39 6.96 2.88 -1.38
N VAL A 40 7.96 2.02 -1.57
CA VAL A 40 8.18 0.85 -0.70
C VAL A 40 8.34 1.29 0.76
N GLY A 41 7.63 0.63 1.68
CA GLY A 41 7.54 0.99 3.10
C GLY A 41 6.42 1.98 3.43
N SER A 42 5.65 2.43 2.43
CA SER A 42 4.43 3.21 2.65
C SER A 42 3.32 2.34 3.21
N SER A 43 2.68 2.80 4.29
CA SER A 43 1.46 2.21 4.81
C SER A 43 0.28 2.64 3.96
N VAL A 44 -0.56 1.69 3.56
CA VAL A 44 -1.69 1.91 2.69
C VAL A 44 -2.95 1.25 3.23
N GLN A 45 -4.09 1.83 2.86
CA GLN A 45 -5.41 1.26 3.06
C GLN A 45 -6.03 0.98 1.69
N PHE A 46 -6.65 -0.19 1.53
CA PHE A 46 -7.15 -0.69 0.25
C PHE A 46 -8.29 -1.69 0.44
N ASP A 47 -9.03 -1.94 -0.64
CA ASP A 47 -10.04 -2.98 -0.72
C ASP A 47 -9.51 -4.18 -1.51
N ILE A 48 -9.99 -5.39 -1.21
CA ILE A 48 -9.67 -6.58 -2.02
C ILE A 48 -10.80 -6.86 -3.00
N ALA A 49 -10.44 -7.00 -4.28
CA ALA A 49 -11.31 -7.54 -5.30
C ALA A 49 -10.78 -8.90 -5.79
N ILE A 50 -11.67 -9.87 -5.99
CA ILE A 50 -11.34 -11.16 -6.59
C ILE A 50 -11.53 -11.05 -8.09
N THR A 51 -10.48 -11.37 -8.86
CA THR A 51 -10.48 -11.34 -10.32
C THR A 51 -10.09 -12.69 -10.89
N LYS A 52 -10.18 -12.85 -12.21
CA LYS A 52 -9.67 -14.05 -12.92
C LYS A 52 -8.18 -14.31 -12.68
N LYS A 53 -7.41 -13.29 -12.26
CA LYS A 53 -5.98 -13.38 -11.97
C LYS A 53 -5.67 -13.55 -10.47
N GLY A 54 -6.70 -13.74 -9.65
CA GLY A 54 -6.57 -13.80 -8.20
C GLY A 54 -6.98 -12.50 -7.50
N ARG A 55 -6.50 -12.31 -6.27
CA ARG A 55 -6.85 -11.18 -5.40
C ARG A 55 -6.01 -9.95 -5.78
N VAL A 56 -6.67 -8.83 -6.00
CA VAL A 56 -6.02 -7.54 -6.30
C VAL A 56 -6.50 -6.45 -5.36
N ALA A 57 -5.63 -5.49 -5.08
CA ALA A 57 -5.96 -4.32 -4.30
C ALA A 57 -6.63 -3.24 -5.17
N LYS A 58 -7.68 -2.62 -4.64
CA LYS A 58 -8.45 -1.53 -5.24
C LYS A 58 -8.59 -0.36 -4.26
N ASN A 59 -8.94 0.83 -4.76
CA ASN A 59 -9.15 2.04 -3.97
C ASN A 59 -7.99 2.37 -3.01
N ILE A 60 -6.75 2.28 -3.49
CA ILE A 60 -5.58 2.33 -2.62
C ILE A 60 -5.30 3.77 -2.20
N MET A 61 -5.19 3.98 -0.90
CA MET A 61 -4.92 5.27 -0.27
C MET A 61 -3.69 5.16 0.63
N GLY A 62 -2.83 6.17 0.59
CA GLY A 62 -1.72 6.29 1.53
C GLY A 62 -2.24 6.68 2.91
N VAL A 63 -1.81 5.95 3.95
CA VAL A 63 -2.11 6.33 5.33
C VAL A 63 -1.08 7.38 5.75
N PRO A 64 -1.47 8.62 6.08
CA PRO A 64 -0.53 9.59 6.59
C PRO A 64 0.04 9.04 7.90
N LYS A 65 1.35 8.79 7.94
CA LYS A 65 2.03 8.57 9.21
C LYS A 65 1.82 9.85 10.02
N LEU A 66 1.05 9.78 11.10
CA LEU A 66 0.98 10.86 12.07
C LEU A 66 2.44 11.23 12.36
N LYS A 67 2.86 12.44 12.00
CA LYS A 67 4.15 12.96 12.45
C LYS A 67 4.05 12.98 13.98
N ARG A 68 4.55 11.94 14.64
CA ARG A 68 4.86 12.02 16.06
C ARG A 68 5.96 13.07 16.15
N SER A 69 5.55 14.31 16.36
CA SER A 69 6.42 15.35 16.85
C SER A 69 6.85 14.87 18.23
N PHE A 70 7.99 14.18 18.27
CA PHE A 70 8.76 14.13 19.50
C PHE A 70 9.26 15.55 19.73
N ARG A 71 8.44 16.38 20.38
CA ARG A 71 8.96 17.50 21.13
C ARG A 71 9.79 16.89 22.25
N SER A 72 11.09 16.79 22.04
CA SER A 72 12.04 16.63 23.13
C SER A 72 11.82 17.83 24.05
N VAL A 73 11.25 17.56 25.22
CA VAL A 73 11.27 18.51 26.33
C VAL A 73 12.71 18.49 26.83
N VAL A 74 13.45 19.55 26.51
CA VAL A 74 14.73 19.89 27.13
C VAL A 74 14.45 20.55 28.47
#